data_AF-A0A357Z3Y9-F1
#
_entry.id   AF-A0A357Z3Y9-F1
#
_cell.length_a   1.000
_cell.length_b   1.000
_cell.length_c   1.000
_cell.angle_alpha   90.00
_cell.angle_beta   90.00
_cell.angle_gamma   90.00
#
_symmetry.space_group_name_H-M   'P 1'
#
loop_
_entity.id
_entity.type
_entity.pdbx_description
1 polymer ?
#
loop_
_entity_poly.entity_id
_entity_poly.type
_entity_poly.pdbx_seq_one_letter_code
_entity_poly.pdbx_strand_id
1 'polypeptide(L)' 'RVRLSNGMEVTAYIPGIGHNLQEHSIVMIRGGRVKDLPGVRYHIVRGVYDTTGVTDRKQGRSLYGVKKK' A
#
# COMPACT_ATOMS: atom_id res chain seq x y z
N ARG A 1 4.90 3.87 -9.38
CA ARG A 1 5.54 5.04 -8.75
C ARG A 1 4.46 5.91 -8.16
N VAL A 2 4.74 6.64 -7.08
CA VAL A 2 3.75 7.53 -6.45
C VAL A 2 4.34 8.93 -6.35
N ARG A 3 3.56 9.93 -6.77
CA ARG A 3 3.90 11.34 -6.55
C ARG A 3 3.25 11.79 -5.24
N LEU A 4 4.07 12.21 -4.29
CA LEU A 4 3.61 12.75 -3.02
C LEU A 4 3.04 14.16 -3.21
N SER A 5 2.21 14.59 -2.27
CA SER A 5 1.65 15.95 -2.25
C SER A 5 2.72 17.05 -2.16
N ASN A 6 3.91 16.72 -1.63
CA ASN A 6 5.06 17.63 -1.58
C ASN A 6 5.86 17.68 -2.91
N GLY A 7 5.38 17.04 -3.98
CA GLY A 7 6.00 17.06 -5.30
C GLY A 7 7.08 16.00 -5.52
N MET A 8 7.49 15.24 -4.50
CA MET A 8 8.50 14.20 -4.63
C MET A 8 7.91 12.92 -5.26
N GLU A 9 8.65 12.31 -6.19
CA GLU A 9 8.33 10.99 -6.71
C GLU A 9 9.05 9.90 -5.91
N VAL A 10 8.28 8.92 -5.43
CA VAL A 10 8.80 7.82 -4.63
C VAL A 10 8.30 6.47 -5.17
N THR A 11 9.13 5.44 -4.99
CA THR A 11 8.72 4.05 -5.22
C THR A 11 8.23 3.47 -3.90
N ALA A 12 6.99 2.99 -3.89
CA ALA A 12 6.36 2.36 -2.73
C ALA A 12 5.96 0.92 -3.04
N TYR A 13 6.07 0.06 -2.04
CA TYR A 13 5.66 -1.34 -2.09
C TYR A 13 4.19 -1.50 -1.72
N ILE A 14 3.47 -2.33 -2.47
CA ILE A 14 2.09 -2.71 -2.16
C ILE A 14 2.11 -4.02 -1.37
N PRO A 15 1.68 -4.03 -0.10
CA PRO A 15 1.68 -5.26 0.69
C PRO A 15 0.47 -6.14 0.38
N GLY A 16 0.70 -7.46 0.40
CA GLY A 16 -0.34 -8.48 0.23
C GLY A 16 -0.50 -8.97 -1.21
N ILE A 17 -1.46 -9.88 -1.41
CA ILE A 17 -1.73 -10.49 -2.71
C ILE A 17 -2.86 -9.72 -3.38
N GLY A 18 -2.64 -9.28 -4.62
CA GLY A 18 -3.64 -8.55 -5.41
C GLY A 18 -3.82 -7.09 -5.00
N HIS A 19 -4.08 -6.24 -6.00
CA HIS A 19 -4.48 -4.84 -5.83
C HIS A 19 -5.31 -4.41 -7.03
N ASN A 20 -6.16 -3.41 -6.85
CA ASN A 20 -7.01 -2.84 -7.90
C ASN A 20 -6.63 -1.37 -8.18
N LEU A 21 -5.34 -1.02 -8.02
CA LEU A 21 -4.89 0.35 -8.26
C LEU A 21 -4.71 0.57 -9.75
N GLN A 22 -5.17 1.72 -10.21
CA GLN A 22 -5.04 2.19 -11.58
C GLN A 22 -4.14 3.43 -11.60
N GLU A 23 -3.82 3.93 -12.79
CA GLU A 23 -3.16 5.22 -12.92
C GLU A 23 -4.02 6.32 -12.27
N HIS A 24 -3.36 7.30 -11.65
CA HIS A 24 -3.97 8.40 -10.90
C HIS A 24 -4.78 8.03 -9.64
N SER A 25 -4.78 6.76 -9.22
CA SER A 25 -5.38 6.38 -7.93
C SER A 25 -4.66 7.06 -6.76
N ILE A 26 -5.44 7.56 -5.79
CA ILE A 26 -4.95 8.21 -4.59
C ILE A 26 -4.66 7.16 -3.53
N VAL A 27 -3.45 7.19 -2.97
CA VAL A 27 -2.97 6.19 -2.01
C VAL A 27 -2.34 6.84 -0.78
N MET A 28 -2.47 6.19 0.38
CA MET A 28 -1.74 6.58 1.59
C MET A 28 -0.45 5.79 1.69
N ILE A 29 0.66 6.46 2.01
CA ILE A 29 1.97 5.84 2.17
C ILE A 29 2.42 5.93 3.63
N ARG A 30 3.11 4.89 4.11
CA ARG A 30 3.87 4.88 5.36
C ARG A 30 5.33 4.53 5.12
N GLY A 31 6.19 4.92 6.05
CA GLY A 31 7.60 4.50 6.06
C GLY A 31 7.75 3.00 6.30
N GLY A 32 8.75 2.39 5.66
CA GLY A 32 9.13 1.00 5.88
C GLY A 32 10.05 0.51 4.76
N ARG A 33 11.25 0.04 5.10
CA ARG A 33 12.17 -0.50 4.12
C ARG A 33 11.79 -1.94 3.79
N VAL A 34 11.60 -2.22 2.50
CA VAL A 34 11.58 -3.61 2.01
C VAL A 34 13.03 -4.06 1.88
N LYS A 35 13.42 -5.12 2.60
CA LYS A 35 14.81 -5.60 2.61
C LYS A 35 15.23 -6.12 1.24
N ASP A 36 14.30 -6.76 0.53
CA ASP A 36 14.55 -7.46 -0.73
C ASP A 36 14.66 -6.53 -1.93
N LEU A 37 14.12 -5.30 -1.83
CA LEU A 37 14.03 -4.36 -2.93
C LEU A 37 14.85 -3.08 -2.63
N PRO A 38 16.05 -2.93 -3.23
CA PRO A 38 16.84 -1.72 -3.05
C PRO A 38 16.09 -0.51 -3.62
N GLY A 39 16.09 0.60 -2.88
CA GLY A 39 15.39 1.83 -3.27
C GLY A 39 13.91 1.90 -2.87
N VAL A 40 13.30 0.80 -2.39
CA VAL A 40 11.90 0.81 -1.92
C VAL A 40 11.85 0.99 -0.40
N ARG A 41 11.62 2.23 0.01
CA ARG A 41 11.64 2.68 1.43
C ARG A 41 10.26 2.94 2.03
N TYR A 42 9.21 2.72 1.24
CA TYR A 42 7.85 3.09 1.57
C TYR A 42 6.90 1.94 1.29
N HIS A 43 5.85 1.83 2.11
CA HIS A 43 4.74 0.89 1.91
C HIS A 43 3.44 1.65 1.74
N ILE A 44 2.58 1.15 0.85
CA ILE A 44 1.20 1.62 0.74
C ILE A 44 0.39 1.03 1.89
N VAL A 45 -0.38 1.87 2.57
CA VAL A 45 -1.35 1.45 3.60
C VAL A 45 -2.59 0.93 2.88
N ARG A 46 -3.03 -0.30 3.21
CA ARG A 46 -4.21 -0.92 2.59
C ARG A 46 -5.49 -0.51 3.32
N GLY A 47 -6.59 -0.42 2.57
CA GLY A 47 -7.91 -0.10 3.12
C GLY A 47 -8.12 1.40 3.39
N VAL A 48 -7.30 2.26 2.77
CA VAL A 48 -7.36 3.72 2.89
C VAL A 48 -7.32 4.35 1.48
N TYR A 49 -8.11 5.40 1.26
CA TYR A 49 -8.35 5.99 -0.07
C TYR A 49 -8.75 4.91 -1.10
N ASP A 50 -8.15 4.91 -2.29
CA ASP A 50 -8.51 4.00 -3.38
C ASP A 50 -7.90 2.60 -3.22
N THR A 51 -7.10 2.38 -2.16
CA THR A 51 -6.49 1.07 -1.89
C THR A 51 -7.48 0.14 -1.19
N THR A 52 -7.89 -0.93 -1.87
CA THR A 52 -8.79 -1.93 -1.27
C THR A 52 -8.03 -2.88 -0.32
N GLY A 53 -8.74 -3.47 0.63
CA GLY A 53 -8.19 -4.53 1.49
C GLY A 53 -7.80 -5.78 0.69
N VAL A 54 -6.95 -6.64 1.26
CA VAL A 54 -6.63 -7.94 0.65
C VAL A 54 -7.83 -8.88 0.79
N THR A 55 -8.18 -9.64 -0.25
CA THR A 55 -9.29 -10.59 -0.21
C THR A 55 -9.01 -11.76 0.74
N ASP A 56 -10.06 -12.25 1.42
CA ASP A 56 -10.05 -13.46 2.27
C ASP A 56 -8.98 -13.54 3.37
N ARG A 57 -8.40 -12.40 3.78
CA ARG A 57 -7.40 -12.35 4.84
C ARG A 57 -8.05 -12.52 6.22
N LYS A 58 -7.90 -13.72 6.82
CA LYS A 58 -8.44 -14.03 8.16
C LYS A 58 -7.51 -13.63 9.32
N GLN A 59 -6.19 -13.59 9.09
CA GLN A 59 -5.17 -13.27 10.11
C GLN A 59 -4.36 -12.00 9.75
N GLY A 60 -3.97 -11.22 10.76
CA GLY A 60 -3.24 -9.96 10.55
C GLY A 60 -4.05 -8.91 9.78
N ARG A 61 -5.38 -8.96 9.88
CA ARG A 61 -6.35 -8.19 9.08
C ARG A 61 -6.14 -6.68 9.12
N SER A 62 -5.68 -6.15 10.24
CA SER A 62 -5.44 -4.72 10.45
C SER A 62 -4.33 -4.16 9.55
N LEU A 63 -3.32 -4.97 9.22
CA LEU A 63 -2.23 -4.56 8.34
C LEU A 63 -2.64 -4.49 6.86
N TYR A 64 -3.68 -5.23 6.48
CA TYR A 64 -4.12 -5.40 5.10
C TYR A 64 -5.49 -4.79 4.82
N GLY A 65 -6.00 -3.93 5.71
CA GLY A 65 -7.24 -3.18 5.50
C GLY A 65 -8.51 -4.03 5.51
N VAL A 66 -8.53 -5.15 6.24
CA VAL A 66 -9.67 -6.09 6.26
C VAL A 66 -10.43 -6.00 7.59
N LYS A 67 -11.75 -5.79 7.52
CA LYS A 67 -12.62 -5.75 8.70
C LYS A 67 -12.91 -7.17 9.21
N LYS A 68 -13.23 -7.28 10.51
CA LYS A 68 -13.79 -8.51 11.07
C LYS A 68 -15.19 -8.69 10.50
N LYS A 69 -15.45 -9.84 9.86
CA LYS A 69 -16.82 -10.33 9.67
C LYS A 69 -17.30 -10.96 10.97
#